data_AF-A0A813DU55-F1
#
_entry.id   AF-A0A813DU55-F1
#
_cell.length_a   1.000
_cell.length_b   1.000
_cell.length_c   1.000
_cell.angle_alpha   90.00
_cell.angle_beta   90.00
_cell.angle_gamma   90.00
#
_symmetry.space_group_name_H-M   'P 1'
#
loop_
_entity.id
_entity.type
_entity.pdbx_description
1 polymer ?
#
loop_
_entity_poly.entity_id
_entity_poly.type
_entity_poly.pdbx_seq_one_letter_code
_entity_poly.pdbx_strand_id
1 'polypeptide(L)'
;ETKFGLASSFLTFIRPGSVCVAHSTHSVMEMPEDKAAHVFMAGLGTGLAPFRAFVEQRKFEKAGGTKVGPLTLFFGGRHAKAEYYYRDEFEAYEAE
;
A
#
# COMPACT_ATOMS: atom_id res chain seq x y z
N GLU A 1 10.47 -8.87 31.38
CA GLU A 1 9.33 -7.94 31.30
C GLU A 1 8.92 -7.80 29.84
N THR A 2 7.63 -7.91 29.52
CA THR A 2 7.12 -7.80 28.15
C THR A 2 6.90 -6.34 27.80
N LYS A 3 7.36 -5.89 26.63
CA LYS A 3 7.21 -4.51 26.16
C LYS A 3 6.18 -4.43 25.05
N PHE A 4 5.36 -3.37 25.07
CA PHE A 4 4.31 -3.12 24.08
C PHE A 4 4.48 -1.74 23.45
N GLY A 5 4.18 -1.62 22.15
CA GLY A 5 4.16 -0.32 21.45
C GLY A 5 2.84 0.39 21.70
N LEU A 6 2.87 1.66 22.13
CA LEU A 6 1.65 2.39 22.53
C LEU A 6 0.66 2.56 21.37
N ALA A 7 1.12 3.09 20.24
CA ALA A 7 0.26 3.38 19.09
C ALA A 7 -0.22 2.10 18.38
N SER A 8 0.67 1.14 18.16
CA SER A 8 0.31 -0.14 17.51
C SER A 8 -0.65 -0.97 18.37
N SER A 9 -0.44 -1.01 19.68
CA SER A 9 -1.37 -1.71 20.59
C SER A 9 -2.71 -1.01 20.62
N PHE A 10 -2.75 0.33 20.68
CA PHE A 10 -4.00 1.08 20.57
C PHE A 10 -4.76 0.72 19.28
N LEU A 11 -4.11 0.79 18.12
CA LEU A 11 -4.72 0.45 16.83
C LEU A 11 -5.20 -1.01 16.74
N THR A 12 -4.60 -1.93 17.50
CA THR A 12 -5.01 -3.34 17.54
C THR A 12 -6.37 -3.53 18.23
N PHE A 13 -6.72 -2.66 19.20
CA PHE A 13 -7.90 -2.85 20.05
C PHE A 13 -9.07 -1.90 19.75
N ILE A 14 -8.85 -0.83 18.98
CA ILE A 14 -9.95 0.02 18.53
C ILE A 14 -10.93 -0.75 17.64
N ARG A 15 -12.21 -0.37 17.69
CA ARG A 15 -13.29 -0.97 16.90
C ARG A 15 -13.89 0.03 15.94
N PRO A 16 -14.52 -0.39 14.83
CA PRO A 16 -15.31 0.50 14.00
C PRO A 16 -16.29 1.33 14.85
N GLY A 17 -16.31 2.66 14.64
CA GLY A 17 -17.05 3.63 15.45
C GLY A 17 -16.26 4.26 16.60
N SER A 18 -15.04 3.78 16.89
CA SER A 18 -14.15 4.43 17.88
C SER A 18 -13.58 5.74 17.33
N VAL A 19 -13.36 6.72 18.20
CA VAL A 19 -12.71 7.99 17.84
C VAL A 19 -11.19 7.82 17.91
N CYS A 20 -10.49 8.17 16.83
CA CYS A 20 -9.04 8.24 16.76
C CYS A 20 -8.64 9.61 16.22
N VAL A 21 -7.71 10.28 16.90
CA VAL A 21 -7.17 11.56 16.44
C VAL A 21 -5.98 11.27 15.54
N ALA A 22 -6.04 11.75 14.29
CA ALA A 22 -4.95 11.65 13.33
C ALA A 22 -4.73 13.01 12.66
N HIS A 23 -3.51 13.22 12.18
CA HIS A 23 -3.14 14.39 11.38
C HIS A 23 -2.38 13.90 10.15
N SER A 24 -2.73 14.42 8.98
CA SER A 24 -2.05 14.11 7.72
C SER A 24 -1.15 15.26 7.32
N THR A 25 0.10 14.94 7.01
CA THR A 25 1.08 15.87 6.44
C THR A 25 1.36 15.50 4.98
N HIS A 26 1.95 16.43 4.23
CA HIS A 26 2.39 16.15 2.87
C HIS A 26 3.42 15.01 2.85
N SER A 27 3.28 14.10 1.88
CA SER A 27 4.22 13.00 1.66
C SER A 27 5.38 13.47 0.78
N VAL A 28 6.57 12.92 0.97
CA VAL A 28 7.67 13.06 -0.01
C VAL A 28 7.65 11.94 -1.06
N MET A 29 6.80 10.92 -0.84
CA MET A 29 6.64 9.76 -1.69
C MET A 29 5.40 9.97 -2.56
N GLU A 30 5.62 10.35 -3.82
CA GLU A 30 4.59 10.71 -4.78
C GLU A 30 4.80 9.98 -6.11
N MET A 31 3.73 9.88 -6.89
CA MET A 31 3.79 9.34 -8.25
C MET A 31 4.35 10.40 -9.22
N PRO A 32 5.09 9.99 -10.27
CA PRO A 32 5.53 10.92 -11.29
C PRO A 32 4.36 11.66 -11.96
N GLU A 33 4.58 12.93 -12.31
CA GLU A 33 3.61 13.73 -13.06
C GLU A 33 3.26 13.08 -14.41
N ASP A 34 4.27 12.51 -15.08
CA ASP A 34 4.04 11.72 -16.29
C ASP A 34 3.36 10.40 -15.92
N LYS A 35 2.09 10.31 -16.34
CA LYS A 35 1.29 9.13 -16.09
C LYS A 35 1.72 7.91 -16.89
N ALA A 36 2.45 8.10 -17.99
CA ALA A 36 2.98 7.03 -18.82
C ALA A 36 4.34 6.50 -18.33
N ALA A 37 4.96 7.15 -17.34
CA ALA A 37 6.24 6.71 -16.78
C ALA A 37 6.12 5.34 -16.09
N HIS A 38 7.13 4.49 -16.29
CA HIS A 38 7.27 3.23 -15.58
C HIS A 38 7.73 3.49 -14.14
N VAL A 39 6.97 3.01 -13.16
CA VAL A 39 7.31 3.13 -11.75
C VAL A 39 7.78 1.78 -11.20
N PHE A 40 8.99 1.78 -10.62
CA PHE A 40 9.55 0.65 -9.88
C PHE A 40 9.38 0.88 -8.39
N MET A 41 8.82 -0.09 -7.70
CA MET A 41 8.44 -0.03 -6.28
C MET A 41 9.07 -1.22 -5.56
N ALA A 42 9.58 -1.01 -4.34
CA ALA A 42 10.15 -2.07 -3.52
C ALA A 42 9.57 -1.99 -2.11
N GLY A 43 8.60 -2.86 -1.82
CA GLY A 43 7.86 -2.88 -0.56
C GLY A 43 8.14 -4.15 0.24
N LEU A 44 8.86 -4.04 1.35
CA LEU A 44 9.14 -5.17 2.24
C LEU A 44 8.23 -5.12 3.46
N GLY A 45 7.50 -6.21 3.73
CA GLY A 45 6.54 -6.30 4.82
C GLY A 45 5.52 -5.16 4.81
N THR A 46 5.41 -4.43 5.93
CA THR A 46 4.49 -3.29 6.07
C THR A 46 4.86 -2.10 5.16
N GLY A 47 6.06 -2.07 4.58
CA GLY A 47 6.46 -1.09 3.57
C GLY A 47 5.67 -1.18 2.27
N LEU A 48 4.82 -2.20 2.10
CA LEU A 48 3.87 -2.34 0.99
C LEU A 48 2.76 -1.28 1.00
N ALA A 49 2.39 -0.75 2.17
CA ALA A 49 1.22 0.10 2.37
C ALA A 49 1.10 1.29 1.37
N PRO A 50 2.12 2.14 1.17
CA PRO A 50 2.02 3.24 0.21
C PRO A 50 1.93 2.76 -1.25
N PHE A 51 2.59 1.64 -1.59
CA PHE A 51 2.57 1.11 -2.95
C PHE A 51 1.21 0.52 -3.33
N ARG A 52 0.47 -0.04 -2.36
CA ARG A 52 -0.93 -0.43 -2.57
C ARG A 52 -1.77 0.77 -3.01
N ALA A 53 -1.60 1.92 -2.36
CA ALA A 53 -2.29 3.15 -2.76
C ALA A 53 -1.92 3.62 -4.19
N PHE A 54 -0.65 3.50 -4.59
CA PHE A 54 -0.21 3.85 -5.95
C PHE A 54 -0.80 2.94 -7.02
N VAL A 55 -0.91 1.64 -6.74
CA VAL A 55 -1.55 0.67 -7.64
C VAL A 55 -3.04 0.99 -7.78
N GLU A 56 -3.74 1.24 -6.67
CA GLU A 56 -5.15 1.65 -6.69
C GLU A 56 -5.35 2.97 -7.46
N GLN A 57 -4.47 3.96 -7.27
CA GLN A 57 -4.51 5.22 -8.01
C GLN A 57 -4.37 4.98 -9.52
N ARG A 58 -3.37 4.19 -9.97
CA ARG A 58 -3.21 3.88 -11.41
C ARG A 58 -4.38 3.10 -11.97
N LYS A 59 -4.94 2.16 -11.20
CA LYS A 59 -6.13 1.40 -11.60
C LYS A 59 -7.32 2.32 -11.84
N PHE A 60 -7.54 3.27 -10.94
CA PHE A 60 -8.59 4.29 -11.08
C PHE A 60 -8.37 5.18 -12.32
N GLU A 61 -7.14 5.66 -12.55
CA GLU A 61 -6.79 6.46 -13.72
C GLU A 61 -7.02 5.68 -15.04
N LYS A 62 -6.58 4.42 -15.09
CA LYS A 62 -6.77 3.51 -16.23
C LYS A 62 -8.26 3.28 -16.51
N ALA A 63 -9.07 3.06 -15.48
CA ALA A 63 -10.53 2.91 -15.61
C ALA A 63 -11.21 4.19 -16.13
N GLY A 64 -10.66 5.36 -15.80
CA GLY A 64 -11.07 6.65 -16.35
C GLY A 64 -10.60 6.93 -17.79
N GLY A 65 -9.97 5.97 -18.46
CA GLY A 65 -9.49 6.11 -19.84
C GLY A 65 -8.12 6.79 -19.97
N THR A 66 -7.43 7.07 -18.85
CA THR A 66 -6.08 7.63 -18.89
C THR A 66 -5.09 6.54 -19.28
N LYS A 67 -4.20 6.83 -20.25
CA LYS A 67 -3.08 5.95 -20.54
C LYS A 67 -2.08 5.99 -19.39
N VAL A 68 -1.88 4.85 -18.74
CA VAL A 68 -0.95 4.71 -17.61
C VAL A 68 0.26 3.86 -17.99
N GLY A 69 1.41 4.20 -17.41
CA GLY A 69 2.66 3.46 -17.56
C GLY A 69 2.67 2.18 -16.71
N PRO A 70 3.64 1.29 -16.94
CA PRO A 70 3.76 0.07 -16.18
C PRO A 70 4.09 0.33 -14.70
N LEU A 71 3.61 -0.55 -13.83
CA LEU A 71 4.00 -0.62 -12.43
C LEU A 71 4.74 -1.93 -12.20
N THR A 72 5.92 -1.88 -11.60
CA THR A 72 6.65 -3.07 -11.16
C THR A 72 6.88 -3.00 -9.67
N LEU A 73 6.34 -3.97 -8.93
CA LEU A 73 6.48 -4.07 -7.49
C LEU A 73 7.35 -5.27 -7.12
N PHE A 74 8.45 -5.01 -6.44
CA PHE A 74 9.23 -6.01 -5.73
C PHE A 74 8.71 -6.11 -4.29
N PHE A 75 8.05 -7.22 -3.99
CA PHE A 75 7.53 -7.50 -2.65
C PHE A 75 8.38 -8.56 -1.93
N GLY A 76 8.52 -8.42 -0.60
CA GLY A 76 9.24 -9.41 0.21
C GLY A 76 8.72 -9.52 1.65
N GLY A 77 8.63 -10.75 2.14
CA GLY A 77 8.29 -11.10 3.52
C GLY A 77 8.99 -12.40 3.92
N ARG A 78 8.95 -12.75 5.21
CA ARG A 78 9.60 -13.95 5.77
C ARG A 78 8.88 -15.23 5.37
N HIS A 79 7.55 -15.21 5.42
CA HIS A 79 6.70 -16.36 5.15
C HIS A 79 5.47 -15.95 4.36
N ALA A 80 5.31 -16.50 3.15
CA ALA A 80 4.18 -16.17 2.28
C ALA A 80 2.81 -16.39 2.93
N LYS A 81 2.66 -17.43 3.77
CA LYS A 81 1.39 -17.73 4.46
C LYS A 81 0.97 -16.67 5.49
N ALA A 82 1.92 -15.95 6.09
CA ALA A 82 1.65 -15.02 7.18
C ALA A 82 1.82 -13.55 6.78
N GLU A 83 2.75 -13.28 5.86
CA GLU A 83 3.21 -11.92 5.57
C GLU A 83 2.95 -11.48 4.14
N TYR A 84 2.32 -12.31 3.29
CA TYR A 84 1.89 -11.85 1.97
C TYR A 84 0.61 -11.02 2.09
N TYR A 85 0.77 -9.79 2.55
CA TYR A 85 -0.33 -8.84 2.74
C TYR A 85 -1.03 -8.55 1.42
N TYR A 86 -2.37 -8.54 1.44
CA TYR A 86 -3.21 -8.24 0.27
C TYR A 86 -2.97 -9.15 -0.95
N ARG A 87 -2.52 -10.39 -0.71
CA ARG A 87 -2.21 -11.38 -1.76
C ARG A 87 -3.26 -11.43 -2.87
N ASP A 88 -4.53 -11.63 -2.50
CA ASP A 88 -5.62 -11.81 -3.47
C ASP A 88 -5.82 -10.56 -4.34
N GLU A 89 -5.62 -9.37 -3.79
CA GLU A 89 -5.69 -8.11 -4.55
C GLU A 89 -4.56 -8.01 -5.57
N PHE A 90 -3.32 -8.30 -5.15
CA PHE A 90 -2.15 -8.21 -6.03
C PHE A 90 -2.13 -9.28 -7.12
N GLU A 91 -2.55 -10.52 -6.81
CA GLU A 91 -2.72 -11.58 -7.81
C GLU A 91 -3.81 -11.21 -8.83
N ALA A 92 -4.90 -10.55 -8.38
CA ALA A 92 -5.91 -10.03 -9.30
C ALA A 92 -5.39 -8.89 -10.18
N TYR A 93 -4.57 -7.98 -9.64
CA TYR A 93 -3.97 -6.89 -10.43
C TYR A 93 -2.98 -7.38 -11.48
N GLU A 94 -2.23 -8.44 -11.20
CA GLU A 94 -1.28 -9.02 -12.16
C GLU A 94 -1.98 -9.77 -13.31
N ALA A 95 -3.18 -10.30 -13.06
CA ALA A 95 -3.97 -11.01 -14.06
C ALA A 95 -4.77 -10.10 -15.03
N GLU A 96 -4.87 -8.79 -14.74
CA GLU A 96 -5.56 -7.76 -15.54
C GLU A 96 -4.68 -7.12 -16.63
#